data_AF-A0A8J3G249-F1
#
_entry.id   AF-A0A8J3G249-F1
#
_cell.length_a   1.000
_cell.length_b   1.000
_cell.length_c   1.000
_cell.angle_alpha   90.00
_cell.angle_beta   90.00
_cell.angle_gamma   90.00
#
_symmetry.space_group_name_H-M   'P 1'
#
loop_
_entity.id
_entity.type
_entity.pdbx_description
1 polymer ?
#
loop_
_entity_poly.entity_id
_entity_poly.type
_entity_poly.pdbx_seq_one_letter_code
_entity_poly.pdbx_strand_id
1 'polypeptide(L)'
;MRLFGARLQDIIMKLASTAIVSALLGLLITAPAFASPDVYVVNFRHAKDIKSQQLDSQLSTALNIAQVNAEEVVIDTTTAAKWEKAAHDAFNRDIVPVFNKWVGLPGFAAVVDAKSKTIIGCIDATRTTTDMANDISTMTRSANGQPRMTQASTSVAGSPCPATFNQPPR
;
A
#
# COMPACT_ATOMS: atom_id res chain seq x y z
N MET A 1 46.21 46.54 -70.72
CA MET A 1 46.67 47.84 -70.18
C MET A 1 45.46 48.53 -69.57
N ARG A 2 45.59 49.10 -68.34
CA ARG A 2 44.53 49.55 -67.38
C ARG A 2 43.90 48.36 -66.60
N LEU A 3 44.17 48.06 -65.33
CA LEU A 3 44.54 48.83 -64.12
C LEU A 3 43.39 49.75 -63.62
N PHE A 4 43.19 49.73 -62.30
CA PHE A 4 42.14 50.31 -61.42
C PHE A 4 40.96 49.36 -61.11
N GLY A 5 40.60 49.06 -59.86
CA GLY A 5 41.04 49.62 -58.58
C GLY A 5 39.87 49.67 -57.59
N ALA A 6 40.01 48.92 -56.50
CA ALA A 6 39.51 49.15 -55.13
C ALA A 6 38.03 49.49 -54.86
N ARG A 7 37.39 48.62 -54.08
CA ARG A 7 36.81 48.88 -52.73
C ARG A 7 36.58 47.49 -52.09
N LEU A 8 37.54 46.86 -51.44
CA LEU A 8 38.09 47.15 -50.10
C LEU A 8 37.04 47.63 -49.07
N GLN A 9 36.56 46.63 -48.32
CA GLN A 9 36.31 46.62 -46.87
C GLN A 9 35.20 47.51 -46.28
N ASP A 10 34.65 46.96 -45.19
CA ASP A 10 33.76 47.58 -44.22
C ASP A 10 32.27 47.68 -44.58
N ILE A 11 31.55 46.61 -44.28
CA ILE A 11 30.53 46.55 -43.22
C ILE A 11 30.31 45.05 -42.96
N ILE A 12 31.06 44.48 -42.02
CA ILE A 12 30.61 44.35 -40.63
C ILE A 12 29.30 43.56 -40.57
N MET A 13 29.49 42.24 -40.46
CA MET A 13 29.07 41.45 -39.30
C MET A 13 27.57 41.38 -38.98
N LYS A 14 27.17 40.13 -38.69
CA LYS A 14 25.87 39.67 -38.17
C LYS A 14 24.78 39.53 -39.22
N LEU A 15 24.67 38.32 -39.76
CA LEU A 15 23.46 37.50 -39.66
C LEU A 15 23.81 36.10 -40.18
N ALA A 16 24.80 35.47 -39.54
CA ALA A 16 24.96 34.03 -39.61
C ALA A 16 23.76 33.45 -38.87
N SER A 17 22.76 33.04 -39.66
CA SER A 17 21.52 32.45 -39.19
C SER A 17 21.85 31.18 -38.42
N THR A 18 21.57 31.22 -37.13
CA THR A 18 21.73 30.14 -36.17
C THR A 18 20.87 28.94 -36.59
N ALA A 19 21.54 27.85 -36.95
CA ALA A 19 20.88 26.56 -37.17
C ALA A 19 20.36 26.02 -35.83
N ILE A 20 19.05 25.77 -35.78
CA ILE A 20 18.32 25.16 -34.68
C ILE A 20 18.68 23.67 -34.64
N VAL A 21 19.35 23.21 -33.58
CA VAL A 21 19.48 21.78 -33.25
C VAL A 21 18.73 21.54 -31.94
N SER A 22 17.43 21.27 -32.06
CA SER A 22 16.60 20.82 -30.95
C SER A 22 16.86 19.34 -30.69
N ALA A 23 17.79 19.02 -29.78
CA ALA A 23 17.94 17.69 -29.23
C ALA A 23 16.84 17.46 -28.17
N LEU A 24 15.75 16.80 -28.57
CA LEU A 24 14.74 16.28 -27.65
C LEU A 24 15.32 15.09 -26.89
N LEU A 25 15.88 15.34 -25.70
CA LEU A 25 16.14 14.30 -24.70
C LEU A 25 14.79 13.80 -24.17
N GLY A 26 14.30 12.70 -24.73
CA GLY A 26 13.19 11.94 -24.14
C GLY A 26 13.64 11.27 -22.85
N LEU A 27 13.39 11.91 -21.71
CA LEU A 27 13.48 11.26 -20.40
C LEU A 27 12.35 10.23 -20.33
N LEU A 28 12.67 8.96 -20.55
CA LEU A 28 11.81 7.85 -20.18
C LEU A 28 11.74 7.81 -18.65
N ILE A 29 10.76 8.50 -18.08
CA ILE A 29 10.39 8.31 -16.68
C ILE A 29 9.69 6.95 -16.65
N THR A 30 10.44 5.89 -16.36
CA THR A 30 9.85 4.62 -15.94
C THR A 30 9.14 4.89 -14.63
N ALA A 31 7.82 5.11 -14.67
CA ALA A 31 7.01 5.16 -13.46
C ALA A 31 7.28 3.86 -12.68
N PRO A 32 7.50 3.92 -11.36
CA PRO A 32 7.54 2.70 -10.57
C PRO A 32 6.19 2.02 -10.78
N ALA A 33 6.20 0.82 -11.37
CA ALA A 33 5.04 -0.05 -11.32
C ALA A 33 4.80 -0.31 -9.84
N PHE A 34 3.79 0.33 -9.25
CA PHE A 34 3.35 0.00 -7.90
C PHE A 34 2.98 -1.48 -7.92
N ALA A 35 3.86 -2.32 -7.37
CA ALA A 35 3.60 -3.73 -7.24
C ALA A 35 2.30 -3.86 -6.44
N SER A 36 1.37 -4.68 -6.92
CA SER A 36 0.19 -5.06 -6.13
C SER A 36 0.66 -5.56 -4.77
N PRO A 37 0.00 -5.20 -3.65
CA PRO A 37 0.41 -5.67 -2.34
C PRO A 37 0.39 -7.20 -2.28
N ASP A 38 1.22 -7.79 -1.42
CA ASP A 38 1.21 -9.23 -1.16
C ASP A 38 0.07 -9.57 -0.20
N VAL A 39 -0.20 -8.68 0.76
CA VAL A 39 -1.30 -8.83 1.73
C VAL A 39 -2.02 -7.50 1.96
N TYR A 40 -3.32 -7.60 2.25
CA TYR A 40 -4.09 -6.52 2.85
C TYR A 40 -4.16 -6.72 4.36
N VAL A 41 -3.87 -5.67 5.11
CA VAL A 41 -4.10 -5.62 6.56
C VAL A 41 -5.36 -4.81 6.80
N VAL A 42 -6.48 -5.52 6.96
CA VAL A 42 -7.82 -4.94 7.06
C VAL A 42 -8.11 -4.58 8.51
N ASN A 43 -7.95 -3.30 8.86
CA ASN A 43 -8.14 -2.76 10.20
C ASN A 43 -9.62 -2.41 10.45
N PHE A 44 -10.30 -3.17 11.30
CA PHE A 44 -11.68 -2.89 11.71
C PHE A 44 -11.67 -1.96 12.91
N ARG A 45 -12.08 -0.70 12.69
CA ARG A 45 -11.96 0.35 13.70
C ARG A 45 -13.28 1.07 13.99
N HIS A 46 -13.36 1.57 15.21
CA HIS A 46 -14.36 2.54 15.61
C HIS A 46 -13.74 3.53 16.60
N ALA A 47 -13.92 4.84 16.40
CA ALA A 47 -13.18 5.86 17.16
C ALA A 47 -13.44 5.83 18.68
N LYS A 48 -14.58 5.30 19.12
CA LYS A 48 -14.91 5.15 20.56
C LYS A 48 -14.45 3.83 21.17
N ASP A 49 -13.94 2.90 20.38
CA ASP A 49 -13.47 1.60 20.85
C ASP A 49 -12.00 1.70 21.28
N ILE A 50 -11.70 1.28 22.52
CA ILE A 50 -10.37 1.42 23.12
C ILE A 50 -9.36 0.53 22.39
N LYS A 51 -9.76 -0.68 21.99
CA LYS A 51 -8.88 -1.60 21.26
C LYS A 51 -8.50 -1.04 19.89
N SER A 52 -9.44 -0.41 19.20
CA SER A 52 -9.19 0.28 17.93
C SER A 52 -8.16 1.39 18.11
N GLN A 53 -8.29 2.23 19.14
CA GLN A 53 -7.33 3.30 19.39
C GLN A 53 -5.92 2.76 19.69
N GLN A 54 -5.84 1.69 20.48
CA GLN A 54 -4.57 1.01 20.78
C GLN A 54 -3.95 0.42 19.52
N LEU A 55 -4.73 -0.30 18.72
CA LEU A 55 -4.27 -0.89 17.46
C LEU A 55 -3.81 0.18 16.48
N ASP A 56 -4.60 1.24 16.26
CA ASP A 56 -4.28 2.37 15.36
C ASP A 56 -2.95 3.03 15.74
N SER A 57 -2.65 3.12 17.04
CA SER A 57 -1.41 3.74 17.54
C SER A 57 -0.14 2.91 17.26
N GLN A 58 -0.30 1.61 16.99
CA GLN A 58 0.81 0.67 16.83
C GLN A 58 0.92 0.12 15.40
N LEU A 59 -0.21 -0.09 14.72
CA LEU A 59 -0.30 -0.84 13.48
C LEU A 59 0.51 -0.19 12.35
N SER A 60 0.42 1.14 12.20
CA SER A 60 1.20 1.85 11.18
C SER A 60 2.71 1.70 11.41
N THR A 61 3.15 1.78 12.66
CA THR A 61 4.56 1.55 13.01
C THR A 61 4.97 0.10 12.78
N ALA A 62 4.10 -0.86 13.12
CA ALA A 62 4.36 -2.28 12.89
C ALA A 62 4.51 -2.62 11.41
N LEU A 63 3.65 -2.06 10.54
CA LEU A 63 3.76 -2.19 9.08
C LEU A 63 5.10 -1.65 8.56
N ASN A 64 5.52 -0.48 9.06
CA ASN A 64 6.82 0.10 8.72
C ASN A 64 7.98 -0.77 9.20
N ILE A 65 7.91 -1.37 10.39
CA ILE A 65 8.97 -2.25 10.91
C ILE A 65 9.01 -3.58 10.14
N ALA A 66 7.84 -4.12 9.76
CA ALA A 66 7.74 -5.40 9.06
C ALA A 66 8.47 -5.37 7.70
N GLN A 67 8.60 -4.20 7.08
CA GLN A 67 9.28 -3.98 5.80
C GLN A 67 8.79 -4.96 4.72
N VAL A 68 7.47 -5.17 4.67
CA VAL A 68 6.82 -6.04 3.69
C VAL A 68 5.90 -5.24 2.77
N ASN A 69 5.58 -5.81 1.63
CA ASN A 69 4.62 -5.27 0.68
C ASN A 69 3.18 -5.50 1.17
N ALA A 70 2.78 -4.78 2.21
CA ALA A 70 1.44 -4.85 2.82
C ALA A 70 0.71 -3.51 2.68
N GLU A 71 -0.58 -3.56 2.38
CA GLU A 71 -1.44 -2.38 2.32
C GLU A 71 -2.44 -2.40 3.49
N GLU A 72 -2.49 -1.31 4.27
CA GLU A 72 -3.52 -1.13 5.30
C GLU A 72 -4.85 -0.71 4.65
N VAL A 73 -5.92 -1.46 4.93
CA VAL A 73 -7.27 -1.13 4.50
C VAL A 73 -8.11 -0.86 5.74
N VAL A 74 -8.54 0.39 5.91
CA VAL A 74 -9.24 0.83 7.11
C VAL A 74 -10.75 0.70 6.93
N ILE A 75 -11.37 -0.17 7.70
CA ILE A 75 -12.82 -0.33 7.81
C ILE A 75 -13.31 0.45 9.04
N ASP A 76 -13.60 1.73 8.83
CA ASP A 76 -14.03 2.65 9.89
C ASP A 76 -15.56 2.76 9.95
N THR A 77 -16.14 2.27 11.05
CA THR A 77 -17.60 2.30 11.26
C THR A 77 -18.06 3.46 12.15
N THR A 78 -17.19 4.45 12.41
CA THR A 78 -17.49 5.58 13.33
C THR A 78 -18.64 6.46 12.84
N THR A 79 -18.74 6.68 11.53
CA THR A 79 -19.80 7.50 10.91
C THR A 79 -20.29 6.83 9.63
N ALA A 80 -21.51 7.17 9.20
CA ALA A 80 -22.08 6.63 7.96
C ALA A 80 -21.19 6.89 6.74
N ALA A 81 -20.69 8.12 6.57
CA ALA A 81 -19.81 8.47 5.45
C ALA A 81 -18.50 7.66 5.44
N LYS A 82 -17.94 7.35 6.61
CA LYS A 82 -16.74 6.52 6.72
C LYS A 82 -17.03 5.05 6.45
N TRP A 83 -18.20 4.58 6.89
CA TRP A 83 -18.67 3.23 6.60
C TRP A 83 -18.89 3.03 5.09
N GLU A 84 -19.52 4.00 4.42
CA GLU A 84 -19.70 3.97 2.95
C GLU A 84 -18.35 3.93 2.23
N LYS A 85 -17.40 4.79 2.64
CA LYS A 85 -16.03 4.74 2.11
C LYS A 85 -15.38 3.37 2.33
N ALA A 86 -15.52 2.79 3.53
CA ALA A 86 -14.96 1.48 3.85
C ALA A 86 -15.57 0.36 2.99
N ALA A 87 -16.88 0.40 2.72
CA ALA A 87 -17.54 -0.53 1.82
C ALA A 87 -17.00 -0.41 0.39
N HIS A 88 -16.81 0.83 -0.10
CA HIS A 88 -16.17 1.06 -1.40
C HIS A 88 -14.72 0.57 -1.45
N ASP A 89 -13.94 0.82 -0.40
CA ASP A 89 -12.56 0.34 -0.30
C ASP A 89 -12.47 -1.19 -0.30
N ALA A 90 -13.41 -1.86 0.38
CA ALA A 90 -13.52 -3.31 0.38
C ALA A 90 -13.93 -3.85 -1.00
N PHE A 91 -14.86 -3.17 -1.69
CA PHE A 91 -15.27 -3.53 -3.05
C PHE A 91 -14.12 -3.40 -4.05
N ASN A 92 -13.39 -2.28 -4.03
CA ASN A 92 -12.29 -2.01 -4.96
C ASN A 92 -11.14 -3.04 -4.85
N ARG A 93 -10.99 -3.67 -3.68
CA ARG A 93 -9.93 -4.66 -3.40
C ARG A 93 -10.43 -6.10 -3.46
N ASP A 94 -11.71 -6.30 -3.78
CA ASP A 94 -12.39 -7.59 -3.79
C ASP A 94 -12.26 -8.34 -2.46
N ILE A 95 -12.48 -7.62 -1.35
CA ILE A 95 -12.46 -8.16 0.02
C ILE A 95 -13.84 -8.00 0.70
N VAL A 96 -14.90 -7.84 -0.08
CA VAL A 96 -16.29 -7.76 0.41
C VAL A 96 -16.66 -8.93 1.33
N PRO A 97 -16.26 -10.20 1.07
CA PRO A 97 -16.53 -11.29 2.00
C PRO A 97 -15.88 -11.08 3.37
N VAL A 98 -14.67 -10.51 3.42
CA VAL A 98 -13.96 -10.19 4.67
C VAL A 98 -14.65 -9.05 5.40
N PHE A 99 -15.00 -7.99 4.67
CA PHE A 99 -15.78 -6.87 5.21
C PHE A 99 -17.09 -7.36 5.82
N ASN A 100 -17.88 -8.15 5.08
CA ASN A 100 -19.18 -8.63 5.56
C ASN A 100 -19.06 -9.48 6.81
N LYS A 101 -18.00 -10.29 6.96
CA LYS A 101 -17.82 -11.15 8.16
C LYS A 101 -17.77 -10.35 9.46
N TRP A 102 -17.18 -9.15 9.45
CA TRP A 102 -16.84 -8.43 10.68
C TRP A 102 -17.19 -6.94 10.68
N VAL A 103 -17.86 -6.43 9.65
CA VAL A 103 -18.35 -5.05 9.66
C VAL A 103 -19.19 -4.80 10.92
N GLY A 104 -18.83 -3.78 11.69
CA GLY A 104 -19.44 -3.46 12.98
C GLY A 104 -18.76 -4.07 14.21
N LEU A 105 -17.74 -4.93 14.03
CA LEU A 105 -16.90 -5.47 15.10
C LEU A 105 -15.50 -4.83 15.05
N PRO A 106 -15.25 -3.77 15.83
CA PRO A 106 -13.97 -3.07 15.82
C PRO A 106 -12.94 -3.71 16.77
N GLY A 107 -11.69 -3.26 16.67
CA GLY A 107 -10.62 -3.54 17.66
C GLY A 107 -9.64 -4.65 17.26
N PHE A 108 -9.60 -5.01 15.99
CA PHE A 108 -8.64 -5.98 15.44
C PHE A 108 -8.38 -5.71 13.96
N ALA A 109 -7.32 -6.29 13.42
CA ALA A 109 -7.01 -6.31 12.00
C ALA A 109 -6.97 -7.74 11.46
N ALA A 110 -7.58 -7.98 10.30
CA ALA A 110 -7.46 -9.24 9.57
C ALA A 110 -6.37 -9.11 8.50
N VAL A 111 -5.46 -10.08 8.44
CA VAL A 111 -4.45 -10.16 7.38
C VAL A 111 -4.96 -11.10 6.29
N VAL A 112 -5.09 -10.56 5.08
CA VAL A 112 -5.72 -11.20 3.93
C VAL A 112 -4.69 -11.29 2.81
N ASP A 113 -4.53 -12.47 2.23
CA ASP A 113 -3.73 -12.64 1.02
C ASP A 113 -4.35 -11.83 -0.13
N ALA A 114 -3.56 -10.94 -0.73
CA ALA A 114 -4.06 -10.04 -1.76
C ALA A 114 -4.43 -10.78 -3.07
N LYS A 115 -3.86 -11.96 -3.33
CA LYS A 115 -4.12 -12.78 -4.52
C LYS A 115 -5.28 -13.73 -4.29
N SER A 116 -5.24 -14.54 -3.24
CA SER A 116 -6.25 -15.56 -2.98
C SER A 116 -7.49 -15.04 -2.25
N LYS A 117 -7.42 -13.82 -1.68
CA LYS A 117 -8.46 -13.21 -0.84
C LYS A 117 -8.79 -14.04 0.40
N THR A 118 -7.90 -14.96 0.78
CA THR A 118 -8.06 -15.80 1.97
C THR A 118 -7.52 -15.09 3.21
N ILE A 119 -8.17 -15.33 4.35
CA ILE A 119 -7.71 -14.80 5.64
C ILE A 119 -6.56 -15.68 6.12
N ILE A 120 -5.40 -15.06 6.34
CA ILE A 120 -4.18 -15.73 6.83
C ILE A 120 -4.18 -15.79 8.36
N GLY A 121 -4.65 -14.72 9.00
CA GLY A 121 -4.69 -14.58 10.44
C GLY A 121 -5.22 -13.21 10.86
N CYS A 122 -5.21 -12.95 12.16
CA CYS A 122 -5.64 -11.67 12.71
C CYS A 122 -4.60 -11.11 13.69
N ILE A 123 -4.71 -9.82 13.97
CA ILE A 123 -3.90 -9.09 14.94
C ILE A 123 -4.86 -8.32 15.81
N ASP A 124 -4.65 -8.34 17.12
CA ASP A 124 -5.47 -7.57 18.06
C ASP A 124 -4.61 -6.58 18.85
N ALA A 125 -5.30 -5.71 19.58
CA ALA A 125 -4.71 -4.64 20.38
C ALA A 125 -3.84 -5.11 21.56
N THR A 126 -3.81 -6.42 21.87
CA THR A 126 -3.00 -6.95 22.98
C THR A 126 -1.55 -7.23 22.58
N ARG A 127 -1.27 -7.31 21.27
CA ARG A 127 0.08 -7.50 20.74
C ARG A 127 0.92 -6.24 20.93
N THR A 128 2.23 -6.39 21.05
CA THR A 128 3.16 -5.25 20.98
C THR A 128 3.46 -4.89 19.52
N THR A 129 3.92 -3.67 19.25
CA THR A 129 4.30 -3.23 17.89
C THR A 129 5.31 -4.18 17.22
N THR A 130 6.30 -4.67 17.97
CA THR A 130 7.30 -5.61 17.45
C THR A 130 6.70 -6.97 17.14
N ASP A 131 5.81 -7.47 18.00
CA ASP A 131 5.10 -8.73 17.77
C ASP A 131 4.19 -8.64 16.54
N MET A 132 3.45 -7.53 16.40
CA MET A 132 2.64 -7.24 15.22
C MET A 132 3.50 -7.24 13.95
N ALA A 133 4.66 -6.58 13.97
CA ALA A 133 5.54 -6.53 12.81
C ALA A 133 6.04 -7.94 12.42
N ASN A 134 6.41 -8.75 13.41
CA ASN A 134 6.83 -10.13 13.20
C ASN A 134 5.68 -11.01 12.66
N ASP A 135 4.47 -10.84 13.20
CA ASP A 135 3.28 -11.54 12.75
C ASP A 135 2.95 -11.18 11.29
N ILE A 136 2.91 -9.89 10.96
CA ILE A 136 2.64 -9.37 9.60
C ILE A 136 3.69 -9.90 8.63
N SER A 137 4.98 -9.81 8.98
CA SER A 137 6.06 -10.33 8.14
C SER A 137 5.91 -11.84 7.90
N THR A 138 5.61 -12.60 8.95
CA THR A 138 5.41 -14.05 8.86
C THR A 138 4.21 -14.43 7.99
N MET A 139 3.07 -13.75 8.18
CA MET A 139 1.87 -13.97 7.38
C MET A 139 2.08 -13.56 5.91
N THR A 140 2.82 -12.49 5.65
CA THR A 140 3.13 -12.06 4.28
C THR A 140 4.03 -13.05 3.55
N ARG A 141 5.05 -13.60 4.23
CA ARG A 141 5.88 -14.69 3.68
C ARG A 141 5.04 -15.92 3.35
N SER A 142 4.07 -16.26 4.21
CA SER A 142 3.12 -17.35 3.97
C SER A 142 2.25 -17.10 2.73
N ALA A 143 1.79 -15.87 2.51
CA ALA A 143 1.03 -15.49 1.31
C ALA A 143 1.86 -15.67 0.02
N ASN A 144 3.17 -15.42 0.11
CA ASN A 144 4.11 -15.61 -1.00
C ASN A 144 4.54 -17.08 -1.21
N GLY A 145 3.88 -18.04 -0.54
CA GLY A 145 4.17 -19.47 -0.70
C GLY A 145 5.51 -19.89 -0.10
N GLN A 146 6.13 -19.04 0.73
CA GLN A 146 7.34 -19.42 1.44
C GLN A 146 6.99 -20.40 2.56
N PRO A 147 7.72 -21.52 2.69
CA PRO A 147 7.44 -22.52 3.72
C PRO A 147 7.54 -21.86 5.10
N ARG A 148 6.44 -21.94 5.85
CA ARG A 148 6.40 -21.54 7.25
C ARG A 148 7.30 -22.52 8.01
N MET A 149 8.48 -22.08 8.42
CA MET A 149 9.29 -22.84 9.37
C MET A 149 8.49 -22.91 10.67
N THR A 150 7.73 -23.99 10.81
CA THR A 150 7.01 -24.30 12.04
C THR A 150 8.07 -24.88 12.96
N GLN A 151 8.86 -24.03 13.62
CA GLN A 151 9.64 -24.50 14.75
C GLN A 151 8.63 -25.10 15.73
N ALA A 152 8.86 -26.34 16.18
CA ALA A 152 7.92 -27.15 16.96
C ALA A 152 7.49 -26.55 18.32
N SER A 153 7.83 -25.28 18.59
CA SER A 153 7.52 -24.56 19.83
C SER A 153 7.21 -23.07 19.64
N THR A 154 7.04 -22.53 18.42
CA THR A 154 6.77 -21.09 18.24
C THR A 154 5.30 -20.81 17.91
N SER A 155 4.77 -19.80 18.61
CA SER A 155 3.42 -19.28 18.52
C SER A 155 2.95 -19.14 17.08
N VAL A 156 1.69 -19.52 16.84
CA VAL A 156 1.02 -19.20 15.58
C VAL A 156 1.06 -17.68 15.41
N ALA A 157 1.73 -17.18 14.36
CA ALA A 157 1.71 -15.77 13.98
C ALA A 157 0.28 -15.22 13.97
N GLY A 158 0.10 -14.06 14.60
CA GLY A 158 -1.19 -13.43 14.83
C GLY A 158 -1.93 -13.97 16.07
N SER A 159 -3.12 -13.45 16.32
CA SER A 159 -4.09 -13.99 17.25
C SER A 159 -5.22 -14.70 16.50
N PRO A 160 -5.99 -15.58 17.18
CA PRO A 160 -7.18 -16.16 16.58
C PRO A 160 -8.13 -15.06 16.11
N CYS A 161 -8.59 -15.16 14.86
CA CYS A 161 -9.58 -14.22 14.35
C CYS A 161 -10.88 -14.33 15.16
N PRO A 162 -11.56 -13.20 15.45
CA PRO A 162 -12.85 -13.23 16.10
C PRO A 162 -13.85 -14.08 15.33
N ALA A 163 -14.81 -14.66 16.06
CA ALA A 163 -15.95 -15.32 15.42
C ALA A 163 -16.63 -14.37 14.44
N THR A 164 -17.17 -14.91 13.34
CA THR A 164 -17.91 -14.13 12.35
C THR A 164 -19.06 -13.40 13.04
N PHE A 165 -19.07 -12.07 12.92
CA PHE A 165 -20.03 -11.20 13.58
C PHE A 165 -21.36 -11.15 12.82
N ASN A 166 -21.30 -10.97 11.50
CA ASN A 166 -22.48 -11.00 10.66
C ASN A 166 -22.58 -12.36 9.97
N GLN A 167 -23.59 -13.13 10.37
CA GLN A 167 -24.02 -14.29 9.60
C GLN A 167 -25.12 -13.83 8.65
N PRO A 168 -25.14 -14.28 7.39
CA PRO A 168 -26.31 -14.09 6.55
C PRO A 168 -27.53 -14.68 7.29
N PRO A 169 -28.74 -14.10 7.14
CA PRO A 169 -29.95 -14.74 7.62
C PRO A 169 -30.01 -16.15 7.00
N ARG A 170 -30.25 -17.15 7.86
CA ARG A 170 -30.39 -18.55 7.44
C ARG A 170 -31.64 -18.76 6.60
#